data_AF-A0A3N2GPU2-F1
#
_entry.id   AF-A0A3N2GPU2-F1
#
_cell.length_a   1.000
_cell.length_b   1.000
_cell.length_c   1.000
_cell.angle_alpha   90.00
_cell.angle_beta   90.00
_cell.angle_gamma   90.00
#
_symmetry.space_group_name_H-M   'P 1'
#
loop_
_entity.id
_entity.type
_entity.pdbx_description
1 polymer ?
#
loop_
_entity_poly.entity_id
_entity_poly.type
_entity_poly.pdbx_seq_one_letter_code
_entity_poly.pdbx_strand_id
1 'polypeptide(L)'
;MAVVSRPAVSAPDALSPAALADARRAQPRRGLAGLVFVLPVAGFLAAGAGGPAQSAALLGPVVAFALPLVAMIAFWWDDWPGSLARPGWSGLYDTLLVAAGGLVLSLLGRAVAGAATPLPLAGGIFTVMLQLTLVCERWPLAGAGRIRSGLAALAGCWAAGAVAYLLLVRSGAVPGEAYGAWFTALGAWQMVCYVALRGWPFARIRRRAVRLVTANVAVVACGSVSCLIAEPGRVTAIAAAVVASVLLVSMQFEAWPAVRLGPLPGRSLALVIVAVLAVSLSWLLPLLARVAGVPESEVDGWVTHALLNALSLAVILHVAVWRRWPRRA
;
A
#
# COMPACT_ATOMS: atom_id res chain seq x y z
N MET A 1 -28.31 8.23 -10.64
CA MET A 1 -27.68 8.44 -9.32
C MET A 1 -26.35 9.12 -9.52
N ALA A 2 -26.18 10.35 -9.00
CA ALA A 2 -24.87 10.99 -9.00
C ALA A 2 -23.92 10.13 -8.17
N VAL A 3 -22.88 9.59 -8.80
CA VAL A 3 -21.80 8.90 -8.10
C VAL A 3 -21.15 9.97 -7.22
N VAL A 4 -21.37 9.92 -5.91
CA VAL A 4 -20.63 10.74 -4.95
C VAL A 4 -19.19 10.30 -5.07
N SER A 5 -18.41 11.04 -5.88
CA SER A 5 -16.98 10.83 -6.04
C SER A 5 -16.33 11.01 -4.67
N ARG A 6 -15.72 9.95 -4.13
CA ARG A 6 -14.85 10.09 -2.96
C ARG A 6 -13.80 11.16 -3.27
N PRO A 7 -13.43 12.01 -2.30
CA PRO A 7 -12.28 12.89 -2.49
C PRO A 7 -11.10 12.07 -2.98
N ALA A 8 -10.34 12.61 -3.94
CA ALA A 8 -9.09 11.97 -4.33
C ALA A 8 -8.24 11.76 -3.06
N VAL A 9 -7.60 10.60 -2.94
CA VAL A 9 -6.74 10.28 -1.77
C VAL A 9 -5.69 11.35 -1.53
N SER A 10 -5.26 12.03 -2.61
CA SER A 10 -4.35 13.17 -2.63
C SER A 10 -4.92 14.53 -2.18
N ALA A 11 -6.23 14.62 -1.89
CA ALA A 11 -6.89 15.85 -1.42
C ALA A 11 -7.99 15.59 -0.35
N PRO A 12 -7.65 15.04 0.83
CA PRO A 12 -8.64 14.66 1.86
C PRO A 12 -9.13 15.84 2.72
N ASP A 13 -8.60 17.06 2.54
CA ASP A 13 -9.21 18.27 3.10
C ASP A 13 -10.58 18.58 2.45
N ALA A 14 -10.96 17.84 1.40
CA ALA A 14 -12.31 17.86 0.82
C ALA A 14 -13.31 16.95 1.54
N LEU A 15 -12.98 16.36 2.70
CA LEU A 15 -14.01 15.73 3.55
C LEU A 15 -15.07 16.77 3.93
N SER A 16 -16.35 16.42 3.75
CA SER A 16 -17.43 17.28 4.20
C SER A 16 -17.34 17.49 5.73
N PRO A 17 -17.79 18.64 6.26
CA PRO A 17 -17.79 18.90 7.70
C PRO A 17 -18.46 17.79 8.51
N ALA A 18 -19.53 17.19 7.96
CA ALA A 18 -20.23 16.05 8.55
C ALA A 18 -19.35 14.78 8.61
N ALA A 19 -18.65 14.45 7.53
CA ALA A 19 -17.75 13.29 7.48
C ALA A 19 -16.57 13.44 8.45
N LEU A 20 -16.02 14.65 8.57
CA LEU A 20 -14.95 14.94 9.52
C LEU A 20 -15.43 14.84 10.98
N ALA A 21 -16.64 15.33 11.28
CA ALA A 21 -17.24 15.23 12.61
C ALA A 21 -17.51 13.76 12.99
N ASP A 22 -18.01 12.94 12.05
CA ASP A 22 -18.19 11.50 12.26
C ASP A 22 -16.86 10.78 12.54
N ALA A 23 -15.84 11.01 11.71
CA ALA A 23 -14.51 10.44 11.91
C ALA A 23 -13.94 10.77 13.31
N ARG A 24 -14.06 12.03 13.75
CA ARG A 24 -13.60 12.48 15.08
C ARG A 24 -14.32 11.79 16.24
N ARG A 25 -15.64 11.54 16.09
CA ARG A 25 -16.47 10.89 17.12
C ARG A 25 -16.27 9.37 17.16
N ALA A 26 -16.10 8.75 16.01
CA ALA A 26 -16.05 7.30 15.88
C ALA A 26 -14.69 6.68 16.26
N GLN A 27 -13.62 7.47 16.24
CA GLN A 27 -12.28 7.03 16.62
C GLN A 27 -11.97 7.30 18.10
N PRO A 28 -11.32 6.35 18.82
CA PRO A 28 -10.58 5.20 18.27
C PRO A 28 -11.41 3.92 18.13
N ARG A 29 -12.70 3.93 18.50
CA ARG A 29 -13.53 2.71 18.60
C ARG A 29 -13.63 1.95 17.27
N ARG A 30 -13.84 2.65 16.14
CA ARG A 30 -13.86 2.00 14.81
C ARG A 30 -12.51 1.37 14.44
N GLY A 31 -11.41 2.09 14.67
CA GLY A 31 -10.07 1.59 14.41
C GLY A 31 -9.77 0.32 15.21
N LEU A 32 -10.08 0.33 16.52
CA LEU A 32 -9.93 -0.82 17.41
C LEU A 32 -10.83 -2.00 17.00
N ALA A 33 -12.09 -1.76 16.67
CA ALA A 33 -13.00 -2.81 16.20
C ALA A 33 -12.47 -3.47 14.92
N GLY A 34 -11.91 -2.69 14.00
CA GLY A 34 -11.33 -3.25 12.79
C GLY A 34 -10.04 -4.03 13.00
N LEU A 35 -9.33 -3.87 14.14
CA LEU A 35 -8.19 -4.74 14.47
C LEU A 35 -8.62 -6.20 14.67
N VAL A 36 -9.88 -6.45 15.03
CA VAL A 36 -10.46 -7.81 15.10
C VAL A 36 -10.49 -8.48 13.73
N PHE A 37 -10.52 -7.71 12.64
CA PHE A 37 -10.37 -8.24 11.28
C PHE A 37 -8.90 -8.22 10.82
N VAL A 38 -8.21 -7.09 11.02
CA VAL A 38 -6.86 -6.88 10.50
C VAL A 38 -5.85 -7.85 11.10
N LEU A 39 -5.86 -8.08 12.42
CA LEU A 39 -4.85 -8.91 13.08
C LEU A 39 -4.99 -10.39 12.72
N PRO A 40 -6.19 -11.01 12.71
CA PRO A 40 -6.30 -12.40 12.28
C PRO A 40 -5.93 -12.63 10.82
N VAL A 41 -6.36 -11.73 9.90
CA VAL A 41 -5.99 -11.83 8.48
C VAL A 41 -4.48 -11.67 8.31
N ALA A 42 -3.87 -10.69 8.97
CA ALA A 42 -2.43 -10.50 8.91
C ALA A 42 -1.67 -11.69 9.51
N GLY A 43 -2.10 -12.22 10.66
CA GLY A 43 -1.49 -13.39 11.28
C GLY A 43 -1.59 -14.63 10.39
N PHE A 44 -2.76 -14.86 9.78
CA PHE A 44 -2.95 -15.96 8.83
C PHE A 44 -2.05 -15.82 7.60
N LEU A 45 -1.95 -14.63 7.02
CA LEU A 45 -1.09 -14.40 5.85
C LEU A 45 0.40 -14.51 6.22
N ALA A 46 0.80 -14.06 7.41
CA ALA A 46 2.20 -14.03 7.83
C ALA A 46 2.73 -15.38 8.33
N ALA A 47 1.87 -16.27 8.84
CA ALA A 47 2.30 -17.52 9.48
C ALA A 47 1.35 -18.73 9.31
N GLY A 48 0.21 -18.57 8.65
CA GLY A 48 -0.84 -19.60 8.60
C GLY A 48 -0.57 -20.79 7.67
N ALA A 49 0.34 -20.68 6.71
CA ALA A 49 0.63 -21.75 5.74
C ALA A 49 1.81 -22.62 6.20
N GLY A 50 1.66 -23.29 7.35
CA GLY A 50 2.69 -24.19 7.91
C GLY A 50 3.82 -23.48 8.65
N GLY A 51 3.66 -22.20 8.97
CA GLY A 51 4.61 -21.39 9.73
C GLY A 51 5.06 -20.12 8.99
N PRO A 52 5.83 -19.25 9.66
CA PRO A 52 6.29 -17.96 9.13
C PRO A 52 7.01 -18.02 7.77
N ALA A 53 8.07 -18.84 7.68
CA ALA A 53 8.90 -18.95 6.48
C ALA A 53 8.12 -19.52 5.29
N GLN A 54 7.36 -20.59 5.53
CA GLN A 54 6.56 -21.23 4.50
C GLN A 54 5.42 -20.33 4.00
N SER A 55 4.82 -19.53 4.90
CA SER A 55 3.81 -18.54 4.51
C SER A 55 4.38 -17.45 3.62
N ALA A 56 5.55 -16.90 3.98
CA ALA A 56 6.22 -15.91 3.15
C ALA A 56 6.58 -16.48 1.76
N ALA A 57 7.05 -17.73 1.68
CA ALA A 57 7.38 -18.39 0.43
C ALA A 57 6.15 -18.67 -0.46
N LEU A 58 5.05 -19.16 0.12
CA LEU A 58 3.85 -19.55 -0.63
C LEU A 58 2.95 -18.35 -0.97
N LEU A 59 2.62 -17.54 0.04
CA LEU A 59 1.65 -16.45 -0.07
C LEU A 59 2.30 -15.15 -0.51
N GLY A 60 3.60 -14.97 -0.27
CA GLY A 60 4.34 -13.75 -0.60
C GLY A 60 4.15 -13.29 -2.04
N PRO A 61 4.44 -14.13 -3.05
CA PRO A 61 4.24 -13.76 -4.45
C PRO A 61 2.78 -13.43 -4.78
N VAL A 62 1.85 -14.30 -4.39
CA VAL A 62 0.41 -14.14 -4.69
C VAL A 62 -0.09 -12.80 -4.16
N VAL A 63 0.24 -12.48 -2.91
CA VAL A 63 -0.18 -11.23 -2.27
C VAL A 63 0.51 -10.02 -2.88
N ALA A 64 1.82 -10.06 -3.13
CA ALA A 64 2.55 -8.95 -3.72
C ALA A 64 1.98 -8.58 -5.09
N PHE A 65 1.64 -9.56 -5.93
CA PHE A 65 1.00 -9.33 -7.23
C PHE A 65 -0.48 -8.96 -7.14
N ALA A 66 -1.13 -9.20 -5.99
CA ALA A 66 -2.49 -8.75 -5.74
C ALA A 66 -2.55 -7.25 -5.38
N LEU A 67 -1.49 -6.67 -4.80
CA LEU A 67 -1.47 -5.26 -4.36
C LEU A 67 -1.81 -4.23 -5.47
N PRO A 68 -1.28 -4.31 -6.70
CA PRO A 68 -1.68 -3.40 -7.79
C PRO A 68 -3.19 -3.48 -8.10
N LEU A 69 -3.75 -4.69 -8.05
CA LEU A 69 -5.18 -4.93 -8.29
C LEU A 69 -6.01 -4.34 -7.14
N VAL A 70 -5.56 -4.52 -5.90
CA VAL A 70 -6.17 -3.90 -4.71
C VAL A 70 -6.13 -2.38 -4.82
N ALA A 71 -5.00 -1.79 -5.20
CA ALA A 71 -4.89 -0.35 -5.42
C ALA A 71 -5.81 0.14 -6.55
N MET A 72 -5.99 -0.62 -7.62
CA MET A 72 -6.95 -0.30 -8.66
C MET A 72 -8.39 -0.31 -8.10
N ILE A 73 -8.79 -1.36 -7.39
CA ILE A 73 -10.14 -1.49 -6.82
C ILE A 73 -10.40 -0.35 -5.82
N ALA A 74 -9.46 -0.13 -4.90
CA ALA A 74 -9.58 0.84 -3.81
C ALA A 74 -9.47 2.30 -4.27
N PHE A 75 -8.49 2.60 -5.14
CA PHE A 75 -8.11 3.97 -5.48
C PHE A 75 -8.44 4.38 -6.91
N TRP A 76 -8.85 3.48 -7.79
CA TRP A 76 -9.25 3.83 -9.17
C TRP A 76 -10.74 3.61 -9.40
N TRP A 77 -11.24 2.45 -8.98
CA TRP A 77 -12.59 1.99 -9.25
C TRP A 77 -13.62 2.33 -8.18
N ASP A 78 -13.17 2.90 -7.06
CA ASP A 78 -14.02 3.30 -5.93
C ASP A 78 -14.90 2.12 -5.43
N ASP A 79 -14.28 0.96 -5.17
CA ASP A 79 -14.90 -0.29 -4.70
C ASP A 79 -15.82 -0.99 -5.74
N TRP A 80 -15.52 -0.84 -7.03
CA TRP A 80 -16.07 -1.72 -8.07
C TRP A 80 -15.10 -2.88 -8.29
N PRO A 81 -15.57 -4.13 -8.53
CA PRO A 81 -16.94 -4.57 -8.80
C PRO A 81 -17.84 -4.89 -7.59
N GLY A 82 -17.32 -4.95 -6.36
CA GLY A 82 -18.10 -5.31 -5.17
C GLY A 82 -19.34 -4.45 -4.93
N SER A 83 -19.34 -3.20 -5.40
CA SER A 83 -20.52 -2.33 -5.41
C SER A 83 -21.73 -2.85 -6.22
N LEU A 84 -21.55 -3.85 -7.09
CA LEU A 84 -22.65 -4.53 -7.81
C LEU A 84 -23.29 -5.65 -6.99
N ALA A 85 -22.61 -6.17 -5.97
CA ALA A 85 -23.10 -7.27 -5.15
C ALA A 85 -24.05 -6.77 -4.05
N ARG A 86 -24.89 -7.69 -3.54
CA ARG A 86 -25.81 -7.40 -2.42
C ARG A 86 -25.02 -6.93 -1.18
N PRO A 87 -25.61 -6.05 -0.35
CA PRO A 87 -25.01 -5.65 0.92
C PRO A 87 -24.60 -6.88 1.75
N GLY A 88 -23.32 -6.94 2.14
CA GLY A 88 -22.72 -8.08 2.86
C GLY A 88 -21.84 -9.00 1.99
N TRP A 89 -22.11 -9.10 0.69
CA TRP A 89 -21.34 -9.96 -0.24
C TRP A 89 -20.26 -9.19 -1.03
N SER A 90 -20.34 -7.86 -1.05
CA SER A 90 -19.40 -7.01 -1.78
C SER A 90 -17.94 -7.26 -1.40
N GLY A 91 -17.66 -7.40 -0.09
CA GLY A 91 -16.32 -7.67 0.41
C GLY A 91 -15.78 -9.02 -0.02
N LEU A 92 -16.63 -10.06 -0.03
CA LEU A 92 -16.25 -11.40 -0.49
C LEU A 92 -15.92 -11.42 -1.97
N TYR A 93 -16.75 -10.76 -2.80
CA TYR A 93 -16.55 -10.73 -4.25
C TYR A 93 -15.21 -10.07 -4.62
N ASP A 94 -14.94 -8.90 -4.04
CA ASP A 94 -13.67 -8.20 -4.27
C ASP A 94 -12.48 -8.98 -3.70
N THR A 95 -12.62 -9.65 -2.54
CA THR A 95 -11.55 -10.48 -1.98
C THR A 95 -11.25 -11.69 -2.88
N LEU A 96 -12.27 -12.35 -3.42
CA LEU A 96 -12.10 -13.47 -4.35
C LEU A 96 -11.46 -13.01 -5.67
N LEU A 97 -11.88 -11.86 -6.20
CA LEU A 97 -11.27 -11.27 -7.38
C LEU A 97 -9.79 -10.93 -7.13
N VAL A 98 -9.49 -10.37 -5.96
CA VAL A 98 -8.12 -10.03 -5.55
C VAL A 98 -7.27 -11.30 -5.43
N ALA A 99 -7.80 -12.36 -4.83
CA ALA A 99 -7.10 -13.63 -4.69
C ALA A 99 -6.84 -14.31 -6.04
N ALA A 100 -7.88 -14.44 -6.88
CA ALA A 100 -7.77 -15.06 -8.20
C ALA A 100 -6.85 -14.25 -9.13
N GLY A 101 -7.01 -12.93 -9.16
CA GLY A 101 -6.16 -12.03 -9.93
C GLY A 101 -4.72 -12.05 -9.44
N GLY A 102 -4.49 -12.02 -8.13
CA GLY A 102 -3.15 -12.15 -7.53
C GLY A 102 -2.45 -13.45 -7.92
N LEU A 103 -3.18 -14.57 -7.96
CA LEU A 103 -2.66 -15.86 -8.42
C LEU A 103 -2.25 -15.81 -9.90
N VAL A 104 -3.13 -15.34 -10.78
CA VAL A 104 -2.85 -15.24 -12.22
C VAL A 104 -1.66 -14.32 -12.49
N LEU A 105 -1.64 -13.14 -11.86
CA LEU A 105 -0.55 -12.18 -12.02
C LEU A 105 0.76 -12.71 -11.41
N SER A 106 0.71 -13.49 -10.35
CA SER A 106 1.89 -14.16 -9.78
C SER A 106 2.47 -15.20 -10.75
N LEU A 107 1.62 -16.02 -11.40
CA LEU A 107 2.07 -16.96 -12.43
C LEU A 107 2.72 -16.24 -13.62
N LEU A 108 2.12 -15.14 -14.08
CA LEU A 108 2.70 -14.29 -15.12
C LEU A 108 4.03 -13.67 -14.66
N GLY A 109 4.11 -13.23 -13.41
CA GLY A 109 5.31 -12.66 -12.80
C GLY A 109 6.47 -13.65 -12.76
N ARG A 110 6.18 -14.91 -12.41
CA ARG A 110 7.17 -16.00 -12.48
C ARG A 110 7.62 -16.27 -13.91
N ALA A 111 6.72 -16.23 -14.89
CA ALA A 111 7.10 -16.38 -16.30
C ALA A 111 8.05 -15.27 -16.77
N VAL A 112 7.85 -14.03 -16.31
CA VAL A 112 8.73 -12.89 -16.64
C VAL A 112 10.06 -12.95 -15.89
N ALA A 113 10.05 -13.30 -14.61
CA ALA A 113 11.24 -13.37 -13.77
C ALA A 113 12.13 -14.59 -14.08
N GLY A 114 11.54 -15.68 -14.59
CA GLY A 114 12.25 -16.93 -14.84
C GLY A 114 12.72 -17.57 -13.54
N ALA A 115 14.02 -17.89 -13.45
CA ALA A 115 14.63 -18.45 -12.25
C ALA A 115 14.87 -17.40 -11.13
N ALA A 116 14.78 -16.11 -11.45
CA ALA A 116 14.96 -15.03 -10.48
C ALA A 116 13.72 -14.83 -9.60
N THR A 117 13.89 -14.17 -8.46
CA THR A 117 12.78 -13.89 -7.54
C THR A 117 11.79 -12.89 -8.17
N PRO A 118 10.47 -13.17 -8.17
CA PRO A 118 9.48 -12.31 -8.80
C PRO A 118 8.99 -11.17 -7.88
N LEU A 119 9.39 -11.17 -6.60
CA LEU A 119 8.96 -10.17 -5.62
C LEU A 119 9.40 -8.73 -5.97
N PRO A 120 10.64 -8.46 -6.42
CA PRO A 120 11.02 -7.12 -6.83
C PRO A 120 10.19 -6.61 -8.02
N LEU A 121 9.85 -7.48 -8.98
CA LEU A 121 8.94 -7.15 -10.08
C LEU A 121 7.56 -6.73 -9.56
N ALA A 122 6.97 -7.50 -8.64
CA ALA A 122 5.68 -7.16 -8.03
C ALA A 122 5.72 -5.79 -7.32
N GLY A 123 6.77 -5.54 -6.53
CA GLY A 123 6.99 -4.26 -5.86
C GLY A 123 7.09 -3.10 -6.86
N GLY A 124 7.85 -3.27 -7.95
CA GLY A 124 7.93 -2.27 -9.02
C GLY A 124 6.59 -1.95 -9.64
N ILE A 125 5.82 -2.97 -10.04
CA ILE A 125 4.48 -2.79 -10.64
C ILE A 125 3.56 -2.05 -9.68
N PHE A 126 3.55 -2.44 -8.40
CA PHE A 126 2.73 -1.82 -7.37
C PHE A 126 3.11 -0.35 -7.14
N THR A 127 4.40 -0.04 -7.01
CA THR A 127 4.87 1.33 -6.82
C THR A 127 4.59 2.21 -8.03
N VAL A 128 4.67 1.68 -9.26
CA VAL A 128 4.23 2.42 -10.47
C VAL A 128 2.73 2.67 -10.44
N MET A 129 1.93 1.71 -9.98
CA MET A 129 0.48 1.89 -9.81
C MET A 129 0.16 2.97 -8.76
N LEU A 130 0.88 2.99 -7.63
CA LEU A 130 0.78 4.05 -6.63
C LEU A 130 1.26 5.40 -7.17
N GLN A 131 2.33 5.43 -7.96
CA GLN A 131 2.83 6.65 -8.61
C GLN A 131 1.74 7.25 -9.52
N LEU A 132 1.13 6.40 -10.34
CA LEU A 132 0.08 6.81 -11.27
C LEU A 132 -1.18 7.29 -10.53
N THR A 133 -1.59 6.59 -9.48
CA THR A 133 -2.82 6.89 -8.73
C THR A 133 -2.67 8.10 -7.80
N LEU A 134 -1.63 8.12 -6.99
CA LEU A 134 -1.43 9.12 -5.93
C LEU A 134 -0.70 10.35 -6.45
N VAL A 135 0.47 10.15 -7.07
CA VAL A 135 1.37 11.24 -7.45
C VAL A 135 0.90 11.92 -8.74
N CYS A 136 0.54 11.11 -9.75
CA CYS A 136 0.08 11.59 -11.05
C CYS A 136 -1.43 11.86 -11.12
N GLU A 137 -2.17 11.66 -10.02
CA GLU A 137 -3.62 11.93 -9.94
C GLU A 137 -4.42 11.23 -11.06
N ARG A 138 -4.06 9.97 -11.38
CA ARG A 138 -4.66 9.17 -12.47
C ARG A 138 -4.44 9.72 -13.89
N TRP A 139 -3.62 10.75 -14.07
CA TRP A 139 -3.28 11.28 -15.40
C TRP A 139 -2.22 10.42 -16.09
N PRO A 140 -2.31 10.18 -17.42
CA PRO A 140 -3.26 10.75 -18.38
C PRO A 140 -4.58 9.98 -18.56
N LEU A 141 -4.77 8.86 -17.87
CA LEU A 141 -5.85 7.91 -18.16
C LEU A 141 -7.23 8.30 -17.62
N ALA A 142 -7.32 9.35 -16.81
CA ALA A 142 -8.57 9.77 -16.15
C ALA A 142 -9.78 10.01 -17.10
N GLY A 143 -9.55 10.29 -18.39
CA GLY A 143 -10.61 10.62 -19.36
C GLY A 143 -11.37 9.42 -19.95
N ALA A 144 -10.86 8.18 -19.87
CA ALA A 144 -11.39 7.05 -20.65
C ALA A 144 -12.58 6.29 -19.99
N GLY A 145 -13.12 6.83 -18.91
CA GLY A 145 -14.14 6.18 -18.06
C GLY A 145 -13.52 5.25 -17.02
N ARG A 146 -14.17 5.12 -15.86
CA ARG A 146 -13.59 4.52 -14.65
C ARG A 146 -13.04 3.10 -14.84
N ILE A 147 -13.83 2.21 -15.45
CA ILE A 147 -13.45 0.79 -15.58
C ILE A 147 -12.28 0.63 -16.57
N ARG A 148 -12.45 1.10 -17.81
CA ARG A 148 -11.44 0.99 -18.87
C ARG A 148 -10.11 1.65 -18.50
N SER A 149 -10.16 2.84 -17.89
CA SER A 149 -8.96 3.54 -17.46
C SER A 149 -8.21 2.79 -16.35
N GLY A 150 -8.93 2.13 -15.44
CA GLY A 150 -8.29 1.30 -14.41
C GLY A 150 -7.62 0.06 -14.99
N LEU A 151 -8.29 -0.68 -15.90
CA LEU A 151 -7.66 -1.81 -16.60
C LEU A 151 -6.42 -1.38 -17.39
N ALA A 152 -6.53 -0.26 -18.13
CA ALA A 152 -5.41 0.30 -18.88
C ALA A 152 -4.27 0.74 -17.95
N ALA A 153 -4.58 1.32 -16.78
CA ALA A 153 -3.60 1.69 -15.77
C ALA A 153 -2.88 0.45 -15.23
N LEU A 154 -3.62 -0.59 -14.84
CA LEU A 154 -3.04 -1.84 -14.35
C LEU A 154 -2.13 -2.49 -15.40
N ALA A 155 -2.62 -2.61 -16.64
CA ALA A 155 -1.84 -3.16 -17.75
C ALA A 155 -0.59 -2.32 -18.06
N GLY A 156 -0.70 -1.00 -18.08
CA GLY A 156 0.42 -0.08 -18.29
C GLY A 156 1.47 -0.16 -17.18
N CYS A 157 1.05 -0.26 -15.92
CA CYS A 157 1.96 -0.44 -14.78
C CYS A 157 2.67 -1.80 -14.85
N TRP A 158 1.94 -2.85 -15.29
CA TRP A 158 2.50 -4.18 -15.51
C TRP A 158 3.57 -4.16 -16.61
N ALA A 159 3.25 -3.56 -17.75
CA ALA A 159 4.19 -3.43 -18.87
C ALA A 159 5.44 -2.62 -18.47
N ALA A 160 5.25 -1.47 -17.81
CA ALA A 160 6.35 -0.63 -17.36
C ALA A 160 7.25 -1.34 -16.33
N GLY A 161 6.63 -2.00 -15.33
CA GLY A 161 7.37 -2.76 -14.32
C GLY A 161 8.11 -3.95 -14.91
N ALA A 162 7.50 -4.69 -15.83
CA ALA A 162 8.14 -5.80 -16.53
C ALA A 162 9.32 -5.33 -17.39
N VAL A 163 9.15 -4.28 -18.19
CA VAL A 163 10.24 -3.71 -19.00
C VAL A 163 11.38 -3.23 -18.11
N ALA A 164 11.11 -2.48 -17.04
CA ALA A 164 12.13 -2.02 -16.11
C ALA A 164 12.87 -3.20 -15.45
N TYR A 165 12.16 -4.23 -15.00
CA TYR A 165 12.76 -5.42 -14.41
C TYR A 165 13.64 -6.19 -15.40
N LEU A 166 13.16 -6.39 -16.64
CA LEU A 166 13.92 -7.08 -17.68
C LEU A 166 15.19 -6.32 -18.07
N LEU A 167 15.10 -4.99 -18.19
CA LEU A 167 16.23 -4.15 -18.59
C LEU A 167 17.24 -3.91 -17.48
N LEU A 168 16.83 -3.90 -16.20
CA LEU A 168 17.72 -3.58 -15.09
C LEU A 168 18.14 -4.82 -14.30
N VAL A 169 17.20 -5.67 -13.91
CA VAL A 169 17.48 -6.82 -13.04
C VAL A 169 17.94 -8.01 -13.87
N ARG A 170 17.17 -8.37 -14.90
CA ARG A 170 17.47 -9.58 -15.69
C ARG A 170 18.71 -9.43 -16.58
N SER A 171 19.04 -8.20 -16.99
CA SER A 171 20.29 -7.89 -17.69
C SER A 171 21.52 -7.94 -16.78
N GLY A 172 21.34 -7.99 -15.47
CA GLY A 172 22.42 -7.92 -14.48
C GLY A 172 22.91 -6.50 -14.17
N ALA A 173 22.27 -5.45 -14.71
CA ALA A 173 22.68 -4.06 -14.45
C ALA A 173 22.45 -3.62 -13.00
N VAL A 174 21.41 -4.15 -12.32
CA VAL A 174 21.06 -3.83 -10.93
C VAL A 174 20.66 -5.12 -10.19
N PRO A 175 21.18 -5.37 -8.98
CA PRO A 175 20.71 -6.48 -8.15
C PRO A 175 19.21 -6.38 -7.85
N GLY A 176 18.50 -7.51 -7.88
CA GLY A 176 17.05 -7.54 -7.62
C GLY A 176 16.66 -6.97 -6.25
N GLU A 177 17.52 -7.16 -5.24
CA GLU A 177 17.33 -6.59 -3.90
C GLU A 177 17.42 -5.06 -3.90
N ALA A 178 18.40 -4.49 -4.60
CA ALA A 178 18.54 -3.04 -4.74
C ALA A 178 17.35 -2.43 -5.49
N TYR A 179 16.89 -3.10 -6.56
CA TYR A 179 15.66 -2.74 -7.26
C TYR A 179 14.45 -2.75 -6.33
N GLY A 180 14.25 -3.83 -5.57
CA GLY A 180 13.16 -3.98 -4.62
C GLY A 180 13.19 -2.91 -3.52
N ALA A 181 14.38 -2.63 -2.97
CA ALA A 181 14.59 -1.62 -1.94
C ALA A 181 14.22 -0.22 -2.43
N TRP A 182 14.65 0.15 -3.65
CA TRP A 182 14.34 1.45 -4.23
C TRP A 182 12.84 1.62 -4.46
N PHE A 183 12.16 0.64 -5.06
CA PHE A 183 10.71 0.73 -5.26
C PHE A 183 9.91 0.72 -3.95
N THR A 184 10.37 0.00 -2.93
CA THR A 184 9.73 0.02 -1.61
C THR A 184 9.92 1.37 -0.92
N ALA A 185 11.11 1.96 -1.02
CA ALA A 185 11.39 3.31 -0.51
C ALA A 185 10.55 4.38 -1.22
N LEU A 186 10.44 4.31 -2.55
CA LEU A 186 9.52 5.17 -3.31
C LEU A 186 8.08 5.02 -2.81
N GLY A 187 7.61 3.78 -2.64
CA GLY A 187 6.29 3.47 -2.09
C GLY A 187 6.07 4.10 -0.70
N ALA A 188 7.04 3.99 0.19
CA ALA A 188 6.99 4.62 1.51
C ALA A 188 6.83 6.14 1.42
N TRP A 189 7.61 6.82 0.58
CA TRP A 189 7.50 8.27 0.38
C TRP A 189 6.19 8.71 -0.27
N GLN A 190 5.67 7.93 -1.23
CA GLN A 190 4.34 8.16 -1.78
C GLN A 190 3.27 8.09 -0.67
N MET A 191 3.33 7.07 0.18
CA MET A 191 2.38 6.89 1.28
C MET A 191 2.50 7.99 2.33
N VAL A 192 3.72 8.38 2.70
CA VAL A 192 3.97 9.49 3.63
C VAL A 192 3.39 10.79 3.08
N CYS A 193 3.71 11.18 1.85
CA CYS A 193 3.27 12.46 1.28
C CYS A 193 1.77 12.49 0.99
N TYR A 194 1.21 11.42 0.42
CA TYR A 194 -0.15 11.44 -0.10
C TYR A 194 -1.19 10.88 0.86
N VAL A 195 -0.81 9.98 1.78
CA VAL A 195 -1.75 9.36 2.73
C VAL A 195 -1.58 9.97 4.13
N ALA A 196 -0.37 9.96 4.70
CA ALA A 196 -0.16 10.52 6.05
C ALA A 196 -0.25 12.05 6.06
N LEU A 197 0.45 12.71 5.14
CA LEU A 197 0.45 14.16 4.97
C LEU A 197 -0.69 14.69 4.11
N ARG A 198 -1.54 13.81 3.58
CA ARG A 198 -2.77 14.22 2.89
C ARG A 198 -2.50 15.09 1.64
N GLY A 199 -1.43 14.78 0.91
CA GLY A 199 -0.99 15.53 -0.27
C GLY A 199 -0.15 16.77 0.05
N TRP A 200 0.05 17.13 1.32
CA TRP A 200 0.95 18.22 1.70
C TRP A 200 2.43 17.80 1.53
N PRO A 201 3.32 18.69 1.06
CA PRO A 201 3.09 20.10 0.70
C PRO A 201 2.57 20.32 -0.73
N PHE A 202 2.58 19.30 -1.59
CA PHE A 202 2.33 19.44 -3.03
C PHE A 202 0.92 19.95 -3.38
N ALA A 203 -0.08 19.66 -2.56
CA ALA A 203 -1.45 20.14 -2.71
C ALA A 203 -1.56 21.68 -2.72
N ARG A 204 -0.55 22.41 -2.21
CA ARG A 204 -0.51 23.88 -2.28
C ARG A 204 -0.18 24.42 -3.68
N ILE A 205 0.39 23.59 -4.55
CA ILE A 205 0.78 23.98 -5.90
C ILE A 205 -0.45 23.95 -6.80
N ARG A 206 -0.96 25.13 -7.19
CA ARG A 206 -2.20 25.25 -8.00
C ARG A 206 -2.08 24.67 -9.40
N ARG A 207 -0.95 24.93 -10.09
CA ARG A 207 -0.72 24.44 -11.46
C ARG A 207 -0.45 22.94 -11.43
N ARG A 208 -1.34 22.15 -12.05
CA ARG A 208 -1.23 20.67 -12.07
C ARG A 208 0.12 20.20 -12.58
N ALA A 209 0.56 20.68 -13.75
CA ALA A 209 1.84 20.26 -14.34
C ALA A 209 3.03 20.47 -13.37
N VAL A 210 3.13 21.65 -12.76
CA VAL A 210 4.18 21.95 -11.76
C VAL A 210 4.04 21.04 -10.55
N ARG A 211 2.82 20.85 -10.03
CA ARG A 211 2.56 19.98 -8.89
C ARG A 211 3.02 18.54 -9.15
N LEU A 212 2.63 17.98 -10.31
CA LEU A 212 3.00 16.63 -10.69
C LEU A 212 4.52 16.49 -10.82
N VAL A 213 5.18 17.40 -11.53
CA VAL A 213 6.65 17.36 -11.70
C VAL A 213 7.37 17.48 -10.36
N THR A 214 7.04 18.48 -9.55
CA THR A 214 7.66 18.69 -8.24
C THR A 214 7.47 17.48 -7.32
N ALA A 215 6.27 16.90 -7.29
CA ALA A 215 6.02 15.74 -6.45
C ALA A 215 6.74 14.47 -6.94
N ASN A 216 6.79 14.24 -8.25
CA ASN A 216 7.55 13.14 -8.83
C ASN A 216 9.04 13.26 -8.47
N VAL A 217 9.63 14.44 -8.70
CA VAL A 217 11.04 14.71 -8.37
C VAL A 217 11.30 14.50 -6.88
N ALA A 218 10.44 15.02 -6.00
CA ALA A 218 10.61 14.87 -4.57
C ALA A 218 10.53 13.40 -4.12
N VAL A 219 9.52 12.64 -4.56
CA VAL A 219 9.38 11.21 -4.21
C VAL A 219 10.59 10.42 -4.72
N VAL A 220 11.03 10.65 -5.96
CA VAL A 220 12.19 9.97 -6.55
C VAL A 220 13.48 10.33 -5.81
N ALA A 221 13.72 11.60 -5.52
CA ALA A 221 14.89 12.05 -4.78
C ALA A 221 14.93 11.45 -3.37
N CYS A 222 13.83 11.52 -2.63
CA CYS A 222 13.73 10.96 -1.28
C CYS A 222 13.91 9.44 -1.27
N GLY A 223 13.26 8.70 -2.18
CA GLY A 223 13.44 7.26 -2.30
C GLY A 223 14.88 6.87 -2.63
N SER A 224 15.52 7.61 -3.55
CA SER A 224 16.92 7.38 -3.92
C SER A 224 17.87 7.66 -2.75
N VAL A 225 17.68 8.77 -2.02
CA VAL A 225 18.46 9.08 -0.82
C VAL A 225 18.30 8.01 0.26
N SER A 226 17.08 7.48 0.45
CA SER A 226 16.84 6.37 1.39
C SER A 226 17.62 5.10 1.04
N CYS A 227 17.99 4.88 -0.23
CA CYS A 227 18.84 3.76 -0.63
C CYS A 227 20.34 4.02 -0.43
N LEU A 228 20.75 5.27 -0.21
CA LEU A 228 22.16 5.62 0.05
C LEU A 228 22.55 5.48 1.53
N ILE A 229 21.57 5.41 2.43
CA ILE A 229 21.80 5.44 3.89
C ILE A 229 21.95 4.06 4.53
N ALA A 230 21.53 2.99 3.86
CA ALA A 230 21.55 1.63 4.40
C ALA A 230 21.53 0.57 3.29
N GLU A 231 21.87 -0.66 3.65
CA GLU A 231 21.81 -1.81 2.75
C GLU A 231 20.38 -2.14 2.28
N PRO A 232 20.21 -2.73 1.08
CA PRO A 232 18.89 -2.95 0.47
C PRO A 232 17.87 -3.66 1.36
N GLY A 233 18.27 -4.74 2.05
CA GLY A 233 17.38 -5.48 2.96
C GLY A 233 16.83 -4.60 4.08
N ARG A 234 17.70 -3.82 4.73
CA ARG A 234 17.34 -2.90 5.80
C ARG A 234 16.47 -1.74 5.31
N VAL A 235 16.77 -1.17 4.14
CA VAL A 235 15.93 -0.13 3.51
C VAL A 235 14.53 -0.67 3.25
N THR A 236 14.43 -1.89 2.71
CA THR A 236 13.16 -2.55 2.43
C THR A 236 12.35 -2.77 3.70
N ALA A 237 12.96 -3.30 4.77
CA ALA A 237 12.28 -3.54 6.04
C ALA A 237 11.79 -2.23 6.70
N ILE A 238 12.62 -1.19 6.72
CA ILE A 238 12.23 0.13 7.26
C ILE A 238 11.10 0.74 6.43
N ALA A 239 11.22 0.73 5.10
CA ALA A 239 10.20 1.26 4.21
C ALA A 239 8.87 0.49 4.35
N ALA A 240 8.92 -0.84 4.50
CA ALA A 240 7.77 -1.67 4.80
C ALA A 240 7.09 -1.27 6.12
N ALA A 241 7.87 -1.02 7.17
CA ALA A 241 7.36 -0.58 8.46
C ALA A 241 6.70 0.80 8.37
N VAL A 242 7.28 1.71 7.59
CA VAL A 242 6.70 3.02 7.31
C VAL A 242 5.36 2.88 6.58
N VAL A 243 5.30 2.08 5.49
CA VAL A 243 4.04 1.86 4.74
C VAL A 243 2.95 1.29 5.63
N ALA A 244 3.24 0.23 6.38
CA ALA A 244 2.29 -0.39 7.30
C ALA A 244 1.81 0.60 8.39
N SER A 245 2.72 1.41 8.92
CA SER A 245 2.40 2.42 9.93
C SER A 245 1.52 3.52 9.38
N VAL A 246 1.79 4.02 8.16
CA VAL A 246 0.93 4.98 7.47
C VAL A 246 -0.48 4.41 7.28
N LEU A 247 -0.60 3.17 6.82
CA LEU A 247 -1.90 2.53 6.61
C LEU A 247 -2.67 2.36 7.93
N LEU A 248 -2.01 1.89 8.98
CA LEU A 248 -2.65 1.80 10.30
C LEU A 248 -3.07 3.17 10.82
N VAL A 249 -2.16 4.13 10.90
CA VAL A 249 -2.46 5.44 11.49
C VAL A 249 -3.49 6.20 10.65
N SER A 250 -3.26 6.31 9.34
CA SER A 250 -4.02 7.21 8.47
C SER A 250 -5.28 6.57 7.88
N MET A 251 -5.29 5.25 7.62
CA MET A 251 -6.48 4.57 7.09
C MET A 251 -7.27 3.84 8.18
N GLN A 252 -6.62 2.96 8.96
CA GLN A 252 -7.32 2.18 10.00
C GLN A 252 -7.88 3.09 11.09
N PHE A 253 -7.05 4.00 11.63
CA PHE A 253 -7.40 4.93 12.70
C PHE A 253 -7.80 6.34 12.23
N GLU A 254 -7.85 6.59 10.91
CA GLU A 254 -8.26 7.89 10.33
C GLU A 254 -7.46 9.09 10.87
N ALA A 255 -6.18 8.87 11.15
CA ALA A 255 -5.25 9.80 11.79
C ALA A 255 -5.67 10.20 13.22
N TRP A 256 -6.37 9.36 13.99
CA TRP A 256 -6.58 9.61 15.41
C TRP A 256 -5.26 9.49 16.21
N PRO A 257 -5.00 10.36 17.21
CA PRO A 257 -5.80 11.51 17.64
C PRO A 257 -5.55 12.81 16.83
N ALA A 258 -4.57 12.82 15.92
CA ALA A 258 -4.20 13.96 15.07
C ALA A 258 -5.37 14.63 14.32
N VAL A 259 -6.39 13.88 13.91
CA VAL A 259 -7.60 14.41 13.24
C VAL A 259 -8.39 15.42 14.08
N ARG A 260 -8.18 15.45 15.40
CA ARG A 260 -8.81 16.40 16.32
C ARG A 260 -8.14 17.77 16.32
N LEU A 261 -6.93 17.88 15.79
CA LEU A 261 -6.16 19.12 15.73
C LEU A 261 -6.46 19.90 14.44
N GLY A 262 -5.93 21.14 14.37
CA GLY A 262 -5.90 21.91 13.13
C GLY A 262 -5.02 21.25 12.05
N PRO A 263 -5.06 21.72 10.78
CA PRO A 263 -4.46 21.00 9.65
C PRO A 263 -2.95 20.75 9.80
N LEU A 264 -2.16 21.76 10.18
CA LEU A 264 -0.71 21.61 10.31
C LEU A 264 -0.32 20.78 11.56
N PRO A 265 -0.79 21.12 12.78
CA PRO A 265 -0.46 20.31 13.95
C PRO A 265 -0.95 18.85 13.84
N GLY A 266 -2.11 18.63 13.22
CA GLY A 266 -2.65 17.30 12.96
C GLY A 266 -1.74 16.48 12.03
N ARG A 267 -1.29 17.05 10.91
CA ARG A 267 -0.34 16.39 9.99
C ARG A 267 0.98 16.06 10.68
N SER A 268 1.53 17.00 11.44
CA SER A 268 2.78 16.79 12.19
C SER A 268 2.63 15.68 13.22
N LEU A 269 1.55 15.68 14.01
CA LEU A 269 1.31 14.63 15.00
C LEU A 269 1.08 13.27 14.32
N ALA A 270 0.36 13.22 13.20
CA ALA A 270 0.19 11.98 12.44
C ALA A 270 1.53 11.41 11.98
N LEU A 271 2.44 12.25 11.48
CA LEU A 271 3.80 11.82 11.13
C LEU A 271 4.61 11.32 12.32
N VAL A 272 4.53 12.01 13.47
CA VAL A 272 5.22 11.55 14.69
C VAL A 272 4.73 10.16 15.10
N ILE A 273 3.42 9.94 15.09
CA ILE A 273 2.84 8.62 15.41
C ILE A 273 3.27 7.56 14.40
N VAL A 274 3.26 7.88 13.10
CA VAL A 274 3.76 6.98 12.05
C VAL A 274 5.23 6.63 12.29
N ALA A 275 6.07 7.61 12.62
CA ALA A 275 7.50 7.39 12.86
C ALA A 275 7.72 6.51 14.10
N VAL A 276 7.04 6.81 15.22
CA VAL A 276 7.11 6.00 16.44
C VAL A 276 6.69 4.56 16.15
N LEU A 277 5.54 4.38 15.48
CA LEU A 277 5.05 3.04 15.15
C LEU A 277 5.99 2.31 14.18
N ALA A 278 6.55 2.98 13.19
CA ALA A 278 7.49 2.37 12.25
C ALA A 278 8.77 1.92 12.95
N VAL A 279 9.30 2.73 13.88
CA VAL A 279 10.46 2.36 14.71
C VAL A 279 10.10 1.16 15.60
N SER A 280 8.95 1.18 16.27
CA SER A 280 8.49 0.06 17.08
C SER A 280 8.34 -1.23 16.28
N LEU A 281 7.72 -1.19 15.10
CA LEU A 281 7.56 -2.35 14.22
C LEU A 281 8.91 -2.87 13.70
N SER A 282 9.82 -1.96 13.32
CA SER A 282 11.16 -2.31 12.85
C SER A 282 12.00 -2.99 13.92
N TRP A 283 11.71 -2.73 15.20
CA TRP A 283 12.41 -3.36 16.33
C TRP A 283 11.73 -4.66 16.81
N LEU A 284 10.40 -4.64 16.95
CA LEU A 284 9.63 -5.74 17.52
C LEU A 284 9.49 -6.94 16.57
N LEU A 285 9.29 -6.72 15.27
CA LEU A 285 9.04 -7.83 14.34
C LEU A 285 10.25 -8.75 14.15
N PRO A 286 11.50 -8.27 14.02
CA PRO A 286 12.66 -9.15 14.01
C PRO A 286 12.78 -10.01 15.29
N LEU A 287 12.43 -9.45 16.46
CA LEU A 287 12.41 -10.21 17.71
C LEU A 287 11.35 -11.32 17.66
N LEU A 288 10.14 -10.99 17.18
CA LEU A 288 9.06 -11.96 17.01
C LEU A 288 9.43 -13.05 15.99
N ALA A 289 10.09 -12.70 14.89
CA ALA A 289 10.56 -13.65 13.89
C ALA A 289 11.49 -14.70 14.50
N ARG A 290 12.47 -14.25 15.29
CA ARG A 290 13.41 -15.14 16.00
C ARG A 290 12.71 -16.03 17.02
N VAL A 291 11.78 -15.48 17.80
CA VAL A 291 10.97 -16.27 18.75
C VAL A 291 10.11 -17.31 18.02
N ALA A 292 9.62 -16.99 16.82
CA ALA A 292 8.85 -17.90 15.98
C ALA A 292 9.71 -18.90 15.18
N GLY A 293 11.03 -18.93 15.38
CA GLY A 293 11.94 -19.87 14.73
C GLY A 293 12.24 -19.57 13.26
N VAL A 294 12.06 -18.32 12.80
CA VAL A 294 12.48 -17.91 11.45
C VAL A 294 14.02 -17.94 11.37
N PRO A 295 14.62 -18.58 10.35
CA PRO A 295 16.07 -18.56 10.15
C PRO A 295 16.61 -17.13 10.02
N GLU A 296 17.78 -16.83 10.59
CA GLU A 296 18.32 -15.45 10.62
C GLU A 296 18.45 -14.84 9.21
N SER A 297 18.82 -15.65 8.21
CA SER A 297 18.89 -15.24 6.80
C SER A 297 17.56 -14.84 6.17
N GLU A 298 16.44 -15.23 6.79
CA GLU A 298 15.08 -15.00 6.28
C GLU A 298 14.31 -13.95 7.10
N VAL A 299 14.86 -13.47 8.22
CA VAL A 299 14.18 -12.55 9.13
C VAL A 299 13.71 -11.28 8.40
N ASP A 300 14.60 -10.60 7.67
CA ASP A 300 14.23 -9.36 6.96
C ASP A 300 13.21 -9.61 5.85
N GLY A 301 13.30 -10.75 5.17
CA GLY A 301 12.34 -11.18 4.16
C GLY A 301 10.96 -11.44 4.77
N TRP A 302 10.90 -12.13 5.90
CA TRP A 302 9.66 -12.39 6.62
C TRP A 302 9.06 -11.10 7.21
N VAL A 303 9.87 -10.22 7.81
CA VAL A 303 9.43 -8.92 8.34
C VAL A 303 8.81 -8.08 7.22
N THR A 304 9.48 -8.02 6.07
CA THR A 304 8.96 -7.33 4.88
C THR A 304 7.63 -7.92 4.42
N HIS A 305 7.52 -9.25 4.36
CA HIS A 305 6.29 -9.95 4.04
C HIS A 305 5.17 -9.64 5.04
N ALA A 306 5.44 -9.75 6.34
CA ALA A 306 4.48 -9.50 7.40
C ALA A 306 3.93 -8.06 7.35
N LEU A 307 4.78 -7.08 7.00
CA LEU A 307 4.40 -5.67 6.94
C LEU A 307 3.68 -5.29 5.64
N LEU A 308 4.27 -5.57 4.48
CA LEU A 308 3.72 -5.17 3.17
C LEU A 308 2.61 -6.09 2.67
N ASN A 309 2.79 -7.40 2.84
CA ASN A 309 1.89 -8.36 2.24
C ASN A 309 0.80 -8.78 3.22
N ALA A 310 1.12 -8.98 4.50
CA ALA A 310 0.10 -9.37 5.46
C ALA A 310 -0.64 -8.15 6.05
N LEU A 311 0.04 -7.31 6.84
CA LEU A 311 -0.57 -6.23 7.59
C LEU A 311 -1.15 -5.13 6.69
N SER A 312 -0.38 -4.63 5.74
CA SER A 312 -0.82 -3.57 4.83
C SER A 312 -2.00 -4.01 3.96
N LEU A 313 -1.95 -5.22 3.39
CA LEU A 313 -3.10 -5.79 2.67
C LEU A 313 -4.31 -5.92 3.57
N ALA A 314 -4.16 -6.46 4.79
CA ALA A 314 -5.27 -6.64 5.72
C ALA A 314 -5.96 -5.31 6.06
N VAL A 315 -5.18 -4.23 6.25
CA VAL A 315 -5.72 -2.87 6.45
C VAL A 315 -6.48 -2.40 5.20
N ILE A 316 -5.92 -2.56 4.01
CA ILE A 316 -6.57 -2.12 2.78
C ILE A 316 -7.85 -2.92 2.51
N LEU A 317 -7.82 -4.25 2.69
CA LEU A 317 -9.00 -5.10 2.59
C LEU A 317 -10.07 -4.66 3.59
N HIS A 318 -9.72 -4.46 4.86
CA HIS A 318 -10.66 -4.01 5.87
C HIS A 318 -11.31 -2.66 5.51
N VAL A 319 -10.49 -1.66 5.17
CA VAL A 319 -10.95 -0.28 5.01
C VAL A 319 -11.61 -0.05 3.66
N ALA A 320 -10.98 -0.49 2.57
CA ALA A 320 -11.44 -0.22 1.21
C ALA A 320 -12.45 -1.27 0.72
N VAL A 321 -12.12 -2.57 0.85
CA VAL A 321 -12.94 -3.64 0.29
C VAL A 321 -14.15 -3.96 1.19
N TRP A 322 -13.90 -4.21 2.47
CA TRP A 322 -14.91 -4.54 3.47
C TRP A 322 -15.58 -3.32 4.09
N ARG A 323 -15.17 -2.11 3.67
CA ARG A 323 -15.74 -0.82 4.08
C ARG A 323 -15.92 -0.70 5.59
N ARG A 324 -14.87 -1.08 6.33
CA ARG A 324 -14.75 -1.05 7.79
C ARG A 324 -15.68 -2.01 8.53
N TRP A 325 -15.86 -3.23 8.02
CA TRP A 325 -16.59 -4.27 8.73
C TRP A 325 -15.85 -4.70 10.03
N PRO A 326 -16.55 -4.90 11.16
CA PRO A 326 -18.00 -4.90 11.34
C PRO A 326 -18.56 -3.48 11.48
N ARG A 327 -19.51 -3.15 10.60
CA ARG A 327 -20.30 -1.93 10.71
C ARG A 327 -21.32 -2.15 11.83
N ARG A 328 -21.25 -1.38 12.90
CA ARG A 328 -22.44 -1.19 13.72
C ARG A 328 -23.43 -0.38 12.87
N ALA A 329 -24.60 -0.97 12.62
CA ALA A 329 -25.75 -0.31 12.02
C ALA A 329 -26.12 0.94 12.84
#